data_AF-A0A7C6E586-F1
#
_entry.id   AF-A0A7C6E586-F1
#
_cell.length_a   1.000
_cell.length_b   1.000
_cell.length_c   1.000
_cell.angle_alpha   90.00
_cell.angle_beta   90.00
_cell.angle_gamma   90.00
#
_symmetry.space_group_name_H-M   'P 1'
#
loop_
_entity.id
_entity.type
_entity.pdbx_description
1 polymer ?
#
loop_
_entity_poly.entity_id
_entity_poly.type
_entity_poly.pdbx_seq_one_letter_code
_entity_poly.pdbx_strand_id
1 'polypeptide(L)'
;MPRESGTIRRSVALPETLVKELAEVAPRELRGNLNRLVIVSLQEFVARRRLEAFQEAMARMAADPAIRTECAAIQAEFTAAEADGLPHD
;
A
#
# COMPACT_ATOMS: atom_id res chain seq x y z
N MET A 1 -9.01 24.42 2.73
CA MET A 1 -10.15 24.07 3.61
C MET A 1 -9.79 22.81 4.39
N PRO A 2 -9.59 22.86 5.71
CA PRO A 2 -9.34 21.65 6.48
C PRO A 2 -10.64 20.82 6.47
N ARG A 3 -10.57 19.58 5.96
CA ARG A 3 -11.72 18.66 5.99
C ARG A 3 -11.96 18.27 7.45
N GLU A 4 -13.14 18.54 7.95
CA GLU A 4 -13.59 18.12 9.26
C GLU A 4 -13.39 16.61 9.44
N SER A 5 -12.62 16.23 10.44
CA SER A 5 -12.42 14.83 10.85
C SER A 5 -13.63 14.35 11.65
N GLY A 6 -14.75 14.12 10.97
CA GLY A 6 -15.95 13.55 11.58
C GLY A 6 -15.84 12.03 11.72
N THR A 7 -16.27 11.49 12.86
CA THR A 7 -16.46 10.03 13.02
C THR A 7 -17.83 9.64 12.45
N ILE A 8 -17.86 8.73 11.48
CA ILE A 8 -19.10 8.21 10.91
C ILE A 8 -19.47 6.91 11.64
N ARG A 9 -20.64 6.88 12.27
CA ARG A 9 -21.21 5.66 12.87
C ARG A 9 -22.14 4.98 11.87
N ARG A 10 -21.88 3.70 11.57
CA ARG A 10 -22.71 2.87 10.68
C ARG A 10 -22.95 1.51 11.34
N SER A 11 -24.18 1.01 11.23
CA SER A 11 -24.54 -0.35 11.61
C SER A 11 -24.63 -1.20 10.34
N VAL A 12 -24.01 -2.37 10.36
CA VAL A 12 -23.99 -3.31 9.23
C VAL A 12 -24.34 -4.69 9.76
N ALA A 13 -25.18 -5.42 9.03
CA ALA A 13 -25.44 -6.83 9.31
C ALA A 13 -24.27 -7.66 8.79
N LEU A 14 -23.61 -8.39 9.69
CA LEU A 14 -22.51 -9.28 9.36
C LEU A 14 -22.96 -10.74 9.48
N PRO A 15 -22.51 -11.63 8.58
CA PRO A 15 -22.76 -13.06 8.73
C PRO A 15 -22.17 -13.57 10.06
N GLU A 16 -22.96 -14.34 10.81
CA GLU A 16 -22.51 -14.90 12.09
C GLU A 16 -21.26 -15.80 11.92
N THR A 17 -21.21 -16.56 10.83
CA THR A 17 -20.07 -17.42 10.48
C THR A 17 -18.78 -16.61 10.34
N LEU A 18 -18.84 -15.45 9.68
CA LEU A 18 -17.70 -14.56 9.50
C LEU A 18 -17.22 -14.00 10.84
N VAL A 19 -18.13 -13.60 11.74
CA VAL A 19 -17.76 -13.06 13.06
C VAL A 19 -17.12 -14.14 13.94
N LYS A 20 -17.59 -15.39 13.86
CA LYS A 20 -16.99 -16.53 14.58
C LYS A 20 -15.60 -16.86 14.06
N GLU A 21 -15.44 -16.99 12.75
CA GLU A 21 -14.13 -17.25 12.13
C GLU A 21 -13.13 -16.15 12.49
N LEU A 22 -13.58 -14.90 12.44
CA LEU A 22 -12.79 -13.75 12.84
C LEU A 22 -12.31 -13.84 14.29
N ALA A 23 -13.15 -14.31 15.22
CA ALA A 23 -12.76 -14.44 16.63
C ALA A 23 -11.64 -15.47 16.86
N GLU A 24 -11.58 -16.52 16.04
CA GLU A 24 -10.54 -17.56 16.11
C GLU A 24 -9.18 -17.03 15.60
N VAL A 25 -9.20 -16.33 14.46
CA VAL A 25 -7.97 -15.86 13.81
C VAL A 25 -7.48 -14.50 14.30
N ALA A 26 -8.34 -13.70 14.93
CA ALA A 26 -7.97 -12.36 15.38
C ALA A 26 -6.84 -12.43 16.42
N PRO A 27 -5.90 -11.47 16.39
CA PRO A 27 -4.93 -11.27 17.47
C PRO A 27 -5.64 -11.13 18.81
N ARG A 28 -5.06 -11.66 19.89
CA ARG A 28 -5.69 -11.70 21.22
C ARG A 28 -6.11 -10.30 21.70
N GLU A 29 -5.37 -9.29 21.28
CA GLU A 29 -5.56 -7.88 21.60
C GLU A 29 -6.82 -7.29 20.93
N LEU A 30 -7.34 -7.92 19.87
CA LEU A 30 -8.45 -7.43 19.05
C LEU A 30 -9.72 -8.29 19.16
N ARG A 31 -9.63 -9.53 19.67
CA ARG A 31 -10.77 -10.47 19.80
C ARG A 31 -11.98 -9.90 20.55
N GLY A 32 -11.74 -9.09 21.58
CA GLY A 32 -12.80 -8.48 22.39
C GLY A 32 -13.35 -7.17 21.85
N ASN A 33 -12.81 -6.63 20.76
CA ASN A 33 -13.18 -5.32 20.23
C ASN A 33 -13.38 -5.35 18.71
N LEU A 34 -14.57 -5.79 18.30
CA LEU A 34 -14.96 -5.89 16.90
C LEU A 34 -14.84 -4.55 16.16
N ASN A 35 -15.17 -3.43 16.80
CA ASN A 35 -15.03 -2.11 16.19
C ASN A 35 -13.57 -1.81 15.82
N ARG A 36 -12.63 -2.08 16.73
CA ARG A 36 -11.21 -1.89 16.47
C ARG A 36 -10.72 -2.80 15.36
N LEU A 37 -11.20 -4.04 15.32
CA LEU A 37 -10.86 -4.98 14.25
C LEU A 37 -11.35 -4.48 12.89
N VAL A 38 -12.60 -4.02 12.81
CA VAL A 38 -13.15 -3.42 11.58
C VAL A 38 -12.32 -2.22 11.13
N ILE A 39 -11.92 -1.34 12.05
CA ILE A 39 -11.07 -0.19 11.72
C ILE A 39 -9.74 -0.63 11.10
N VAL A 40 -9.02 -1.56 11.76
CA VAL A 40 -7.73 -2.06 11.26
C VAL A 40 -7.90 -2.72 9.89
N SER A 41 -8.92 -3.56 9.72
CA SER A 41 -9.20 -4.25 8.46
C SER A 41 -9.48 -3.28 7.31
N LEU A 42 -10.23 -2.20 7.58
CA LEU A 42 -10.50 -1.16 6.58
C LEU A 42 -9.23 -0.37 6.22
N GLN A 43 -8.37 -0.07 7.20
CA GLN A 43 -7.09 0.60 6.95
C GLN A 43 -6.19 -0.26 6.06
N GLU A 44 -6.06 -1.56 6.37
CA GLU A 44 -5.27 -2.51 5.57
C GLU A 44 -5.86 -2.70 4.17
N PHE A 45 -7.18 -2.76 4.04
CA PHE A 45 -7.83 -2.84 2.74
C PHE A 45 -7.50 -1.62 1.87
N VAL A 46 -7.63 -0.41 2.43
CA VAL A 46 -7.29 0.83 1.71
C VAL A 46 -5.80 0.88 1.36
N ALA A 47 -4.92 0.48 2.28
CA ALA A 47 -3.49 0.44 2.03
C ALA A 47 -3.14 -0.51 0.87
N ARG A 48 -3.70 -1.73 0.86
CA ARG A 48 -3.51 -2.70 -0.22
C ARG A 48 -4.02 -2.16 -1.56
N ARG A 49 -5.23 -1.60 -1.60
CA ARG A 49 -5.78 -1.01 -2.84
C ARG A 49 -4.94 0.13 -3.38
N ARG A 50 -4.38 0.97 -2.51
CA ARG A 50 -3.46 2.04 -2.92
C ARG A 50 -2.14 1.49 -3.46
N LEU A 51 -1.59 0.47 -2.81
CA LEU A 51 -0.36 -0.19 -3.25
C LEU A 51 -0.56 -0.85 -4.63
N GLU A 52 -1.66 -1.58 -4.83
CA GLU A 52 -2.03 -2.17 -6.12
C GLU A 52 -2.10 -1.11 -7.22
N ALA A 53 -2.84 -0.02 -6.98
CA ALA A 53 -2.97 1.07 -7.94
C ALA A 53 -1.61 1.76 -8.23
N PHE A 54 -0.76 1.89 -7.22
CA PHE A 54 0.60 2.41 -7.39
C PHE A 54 1.46 1.48 -8.23
N GLN A 55 1.43 0.17 -7.97
CA GLN A 55 2.15 -0.84 -8.75
C GLN A 55 1.70 -0.86 -10.21
N GLU A 56 0.39 -0.77 -10.47
CA GLU A 56 -0.15 -0.65 -11.83
C GLU A 56 0.31 0.63 -12.53
N ALA A 57 0.35 1.76 -11.82
CA ALA A 57 0.86 3.02 -12.36
C ALA A 57 2.37 2.91 -12.70
N MET A 58 3.17 2.32 -11.79
CA MET A 58 4.59 2.07 -12.01
C MET A 58 4.84 1.13 -13.19
N ALA A 59 4.05 0.07 -13.33
CA ALA A 59 4.16 -0.87 -14.44
C ALA A 59 3.85 -0.18 -15.78
N ARG A 60 2.82 0.67 -15.83
CA ARG A 60 2.51 1.48 -17.02
C ARG A 60 3.62 2.46 -17.36
N MET A 61 4.17 3.14 -16.35
CA MET A 61 5.29 4.06 -16.51
C MET A 61 6.55 3.35 -17.04
N ALA A 62 6.88 2.18 -16.48
CA ALA A 62 8.02 1.38 -16.92
C ALA A 62 7.85 0.81 -18.34
N ALA A 63 6.61 0.56 -18.77
CA ALA A 63 6.30 0.10 -20.12
C ALA A 63 6.32 1.23 -21.16
N ASP A 64 6.27 2.50 -20.74
CA ASP A 64 6.26 3.66 -21.64
C ASP A 64 7.59 3.77 -22.42
N PRO A 65 7.57 3.68 -23.76
CA PRO A 65 8.78 3.76 -24.58
C PRO A 65 9.53 5.09 -24.47
N ALA A 66 8.83 6.21 -24.27
CA ALA A 66 9.46 7.52 -24.13
C ALA A 66 10.24 7.60 -22.82
N ILE A 67 9.63 7.12 -21.73
CA ILE A 67 10.27 7.05 -20.41
C ILE A 67 11.47 6.11 -20.46
N ARG A 68 11.35 4.94 -21.09
CA ARG A 68 12.47 4.01 -21.25
C ARG A 68 13.62 4.61 -22.05
N THR A 69 13.33 5.38 -23.09
CA THR A 69 14.34 6.06 -23.91
C THR A 69 15.09 7.11 -23.10
N GLU A 70 14.34 7.95 -22.38
CA GLU A 70 14.93 8.98 -21.52
C GLU A 70 15.75 8.36 -20.39
N CYS A 71 15.24 7.34 -19.70
CA CYS A 71 15.98 6.63 -18.67
C CYS A 71 17.27 5.99 -19.21
N ALA A 72 17.25 5.45 -20.44
CA ALA A 72 18.46 4.90 -21.06
C ALA A 72 19.48 5.99 -21.39
N ALA A 73 19.03 7.18 -21.82
CA ALA A 73 19.89 8.32 -22.07
C ALA A 73 20.57 8.81 -20.78
N ILE A 74 19.79 8.98 -19.70
CA ILE A 74 20.29 9.34 -18.38
C ILE A 74 21.28 8.28 -17.87
N GLN A 75 20.94 7.00 -17.97
CA GLN A 75 21.83 5.92 -17.55
C GLN A 75 23.18 5.98 -18.29
N ALA A 76 23.17 6.22 -19.60
CA ALA A 76 24.39 6.33 -20.39
C ALA A 76 25.24 7.54 -19.99
N GLU A 77 24.62 8.69 -19.70
CA GLU A 77 25.29 9.91 -19.25
C GLU A 77 25.99 9.71 -17.89
N PHE A 78 25.34 9.00 -16.97
CA PHE A 78 25.84 8.83 -15.60
C PHE A 78 26.60 7.53 -15.36
N THR A 79 26.81 6.70 -16.39
CA THR A 79 27.53 5.41 -16.26
C THR A 79 28.91 5.57 -15.63
N ALA A 80 29.64 6.64 -15.98
CA ALA A 80 30.99 6.89 -15.44
C ALA A 80 30.99 7.20 -13.93
N ALA A 81 29.87 7.69 -13.39
CA ALA A 81 29.72 8.04 -11.98
C ALA A 81 29.19 6.88 -11.13
N GLU A 82 28.87 5.72 -11.70
CA GLU A 82 28.33 4.58 -10.93
C GLU A 82 29.31 4.04 -9.89
N ALA A 83 30.62 4.16 -10.15
CA ALA A 83 31.67 3.70 -9.26
C ALA A 83 32.23 4.80 -8.34
N ASP A 84 31.67 6.01 -8.40
CA ASP A 84 32.15 7.12 -7.58
C ASP A 84 32.00 6.79 -6.08
N GLY A 85 33.12 6.85 -5.36
CA GLY A 85 33.16 6.59 -3.91
C GLY A 85 33.28 5.12 -3.50
N LEU A 86 33.38 4.18 -4.45
CA LEU A 86 33.77 2.80 -4.15
C LEU A 86 35.29 2.68 -3.98
N PRO A 87 35.80 1.94 -2.97
CA PRO A 87 37.21 1.64 -2.89
C PRO A 87 37.65 0.91 -4.16
N HIS A 88 38.74 1.37 -4.78
CA HIS A 88 39.39 0.60 -5.82
C HIS A 88 40.15 -0.53 -5.13
N ASP A 89 39.72 -1.77 -5.32
CA ASP A 89 40.52 -2.95 -4.99
C ASP A 89 41.80 -2.99 -5.86
#